data_AF-A0A6N8B7V1-F1
#
_entry.id   AF-A0A6N8B7V1-F1
#
_cell.length_a   1.000
_cell.length_b   1.000
_cell.length_c   1.000
_cell.angle_alpha   90.00
_cell.angle_beta   90.00
_cell.angle_gamma   90.00
#
_symmetry.space_group_name_H-M   'P 1'
#
loop_
_entity.id
_entity.type
_entity.pdbx_description
1 polymer ?
#
loop_
_entity_poly.entity_id
_entity_poly.type
_entity_poly.pdbx_seq_one_letter_code
_entity_poly.pdbx_strand_id
1 'polypeptide(L)'
;MLKRLSKILIQIFILVLFTTAFSVESYASTVTGVQEETGDERLSDNPGYEIIELTPLYPNAKVWHLETEAYDWSGNFYYMEIYKNDSWQNLEFDNRGVDMFFNNSDVSKVRLRIRDSGYGFCKVQYKIKWGTFINDYDEFNDLKNIVNDIKTDASQAKTSADAAKSSADKAAARSYYNSNTSGYWSYNAYSKANSANSNASAAKTNAANAKSSADTAATNAANANSNASAAKTEAAAAKNAANAAAGDATYIRSTQLPNVENKIDNLETVVANIENNMSTGDSAPPSIMSVKGYNGATCTTGTTFKVVVKASDNSSDSLEFRVKADSGSWSNWTSISNYAVATGISGGGAHTINVEVRDQAGNAANDTMTVFKI
;
A
#
# COMPACT_ATOMS: atom_id res chain seq x y z
N MET A 1 -43.07 52.74 17.52
CA MET A 1 -42.58 52.37 16.17
C MET A 1 -41.07 52.57 16.04
N LEU A 2 -40.52 53.77 16.32
CA LEU A 2 -39.08 54.08 16.25
C LEU A 2 -38.17 53.14 17.07
N LYS A 3 -38.56 52.77 18.30
CA LYS A 3 -37.78 51.81 19.13
C LYS A 3 -37.72 50.37 18.57
N ARG A 4 -38.70 49.95 17.76
CA ARG A 4 -38.69 48.63 17.10
C ARG A 4 -37.86 48.63 15.82
N LEU A 5 -37.87 49.74 15.08
CA LEU A 5 -37.01 49.96 13.89
C LEU A 5 -35.52 49.99 14.26
N SER A 6 -35.17 50.63 15.39
CA SER A 6 -33.79 50.65 15.90
C SER A 6 -33.25 49.25 16.23
N LYS A 7 -34.06 48.36 16.85
CA LYS A 7 -33.62 46.98 17.15
C LYS A 7 -33.41 46.13 15.89
N ILE A 8 -34.24 46.32 14.86
CA ILE A 8 -34.12 45.58 13.60
C ILE A 8 -32.87 46.05 12.83
N LEU A 9 -32.61 47.36 12.79
CA LEU A 9 -31.40 47.92 12.16
C LEU A 9 -30.12 47.45 12.84
N ILE A 10 -30.10 47.35 14.19
CA ILE A 10 -28.95 46.83 14.93
C ILE A 10 -28.70 45.34 14.63
N GLN A 11 -29.75 44.52 14.52
CA GLN A 11 -29.60 43.10 14.19
C GLN A 11 -29.10 42.88 12.75
N ILE A 12 -29.55 43.71 11.79
CA ILE A 12 -29.05 43.68 10.41
C ILE A 12 -27.58 44.13 10.36
N PHE A 13 -27.21 45.16 11.12
CA PHE A 13 -25.84 45.66 11.18
C PHE A 13 -24.86 44.62 11.76
N ILE A 14 -25.28 43.87 12.79
CA ILE A 14 -24.49 42.78 13.37
C ILE A 14 -24.32 41.63 12.37
N LEU A 15 -25.36 41.30 11.59
CA LEU A 15 -25.29 40.24 10.57
C LEU A 15 -24.35 40.61 9.40
N VAL A 16 -24.31 41.89 9.01
CA VAL A 16 -23.41 42.41 7.97
C VAL A 16 -21.96 42.51 8.46
N LEU A 17 -21.73 42.79 9.74
CA LEU A 17 -20.38 42.79 10.32
C LEU A 17 -19.78 41.37 10.37
N PHE A 18 -20.59 40.35 10.64
CA PHE A 18 -20.13 38.96 10.68
C PHE A 18 -19.69 38.39 9.32
N THR A 19 -20.23 38.91 8.20
CA THR A 19 -19.84 38.44 6.86
C THR A 19 -18.52 39.02 6.36
N THR A 20 -17.99 40.06 7.00
CA THR A 20 -16.73 40.71 6.58
C THR A 20 -15.47 40.18 7.27
N ALA A 21 -15.60 39.22 8.20
CA ALA A 21 -14.49 38.77 9.06
C ALA A 21 -14.03 37.31 8.85
N PHE A 22 -14.59 36.57 7.90
CA PHE A 22 -14.12 35.20 7.62
C PHE A 22 -13.08 35.21 6.49
N SER A 23 -11.80 35.13 6.85
CA SER A 23 -10.78 34.58 5.95
C SER A 23 -11.00 33.06 5.92
N VAL A 24 -11.53 32.56 4.81
CA VAL A 24 -11.71 31.12 4.61
C VAL A 24 -10.33 30.53 4.31
N GLU A 25 -9.72 29.89 5.29
CA GLU A 25 -8.63 28.95 5.03
C GLU A 25 -9.22 27.73 4.34
N SER A 26 -8.82 27.47 3.09
CA SER A 26 -9.27 26.30 2.33
C SER A 26 -8.68 25.02 2.94
N TYR A 27 -9.53 24.14 3.46
CA TYR A 27 -9.11 22.82 3.95
C TYR A 27 -9.27 21.76 2.85
N ALA A 28 -8.17 21.07 2.52
CA ALA A 28 -8.20 19.96 1.58
C ALA A 28 -8.94 18.75 2.18
N SER A 29 -10.02 18.26 1.55
CA SER A 29 -10.80 17.13 2.08
C SER A 29 -10.12 15.76 1.88
N THR A 30 -9.22 15.64 0.90
CA THR A 30 -8.43 14.41 0.66
C THR A 30 -7.21 14.72 -0.21
N VAL A 31 -6.03 14.79 0.41
CA VAL A 31 -4.75 14.83 -0.30
C VAL A 31 -4.38 13.40 -0.68
N THR A 32 -4.39 13.08 -1.97
CA THR A 32 -4.09 11.74 -2.50
C THR A 32 -2.59 11.52 -2.72
N GLY A 33 -1.79 12.59 -2.71
CA GLY A 33 -0.34 12.53 -2.71
C GLY A 33 0.29 13.91 -2.47
N VAL A 34 1.49 13.93 -1.89
CA VAL A 34 2.32 15.14 -1.78
C VAL A 34 3.67 14.80 -2.41
N GLN A 35 4.11 15.61 -3.36
CA GLN A 35 5.49 15.58 -3.84
C GLN A 35 6.18 16.82 -3.27
N GLU A 36 7.06 16.59 -2.30
CA GLU A 36 7.96 17.58 -1.76
C GLU A 36 9.35 17.31 -2.33
N GLU A 37 9.88 18.27 -3.07
CA GLU A 37 11.25 18.22 -3.55
C GLU A 37 11.92 19.54 -3.17
N THR A 38 13.12 19.44 -2.61
CA THR A 38 13.95 20.58 -2.24
C THR A 38 15.23 20.48 -3.04
N GLY A 39 15.40 21.36 -4.03
CA GLY A 39 16.62 21.46 -4.82
C GLY A 39 17.43 22.69 -4.41
N ASP A 40 18.69 22.49 -4.01
CA ASP A 40 19.67 23.57 -3.89
C ASP A 40 20.52 23.56 -5.18
N GLU A 41 20.19 24.42 -6.14
CA GLU A 41 20.94 24.50 -7.41
C GLU A 41 21.77 25.78 -7.52
N ARG A 42 23.00 25.61 -7.99
CA ARG A 42 23.96 26.70 -8.20
C ARG A 42 23.87 27.14 -9.67
N LEU A 43 23.15 28.23 -9.93
CA LEU A 43 22.99 28.82 -11.25
C LEU A 43 24.23 29.64 -11.65
N SER A 44 25.38 29.01 -11.93
CA SER A 44 26.59 29.76 -12.28
C SER A 44 26.77 30.03 -13.78
N ASP A 45 26.17 29.27 -14.72
CA ASP A 45 26.67 29.28 -16.11
C ASP A 45 25.63 29.30 -17.25
N ASN A 46 24.32 29.47 -17.00
CA ASN A 46 23.35 29.61 -18.10
C ASN A 46 22.07 30.40 -17.74
N PRO A 47 21.87 31.63 -18.26
CA PRO A 47 20.65 32.43 -18.03
C PRO A 47 19.50 31.86 -18.89
N GLY A 48 18.77 30.91 -18.31
CA GLY A 48 17.63 30.28 -18.98
C GLY A 48 17.26 28.89 -18.46
N TYR A 49 17.73 28.54 -17.26
CA TYR A 49 17.56 27.20 -16.71
C TYR A 49 16.08 26.86 -16.48
N GLU A 50 15.64 25.77 -17.09
CA GLU A 50 14.35 25.14 -16.84
C GLU A 50 14.53 24.24 -15.63
N ILE A 51 13.99 24.65 -14.49
CA ILE A 51 14.28 23.96 -13.23
C ILE A 51 13.59 22.59 -13.25
N ILE A 52 12.31 22.48 -13.62
CA ILE A 52 11.57 21.21 -13.71
C ILE A 52 10.38 21.33 -14.66
N GLU A 53 10.24 20.35 -15.58
CA GLU A 53 9.01 20.14 -16.35
C GLU A 53 8.11 19.15 -15.60
N LEU A 54 7.07 19.67 -14.95
CA LEU A 54 6.14 18.85 -14.19
C LEU A 54 5.11 18.22 -15.13
N THR A 55 5.20 16.90 -15.32
CA THR A 55 4.17 16.12 -16.03
C THR A 55 3.17 15.56 -15.01
N PRO A 56 1.85 15.64 -15.25
CA PRO A 56 0.85 15.06 -14.37
C PRO A 56 1.12 13.57 -14.11
N LEU A 57 1.37 13.19 -12.85
CA LEU A 57 1.37 11.78 -12.45
C LEU A 57 -0.04 11.16 -12.54
N TYR A 58 -1.09 11.99 -12.48
CA TYR A 58 -2.49 11.58 -12.56
C TYR A 58 -3.27 12.42 -13.57
N PRO A 59 -3.40 11.99 -14.84
CA PRO A 59 -4.08 12.76 -15.88
C PRO A 59 -5.58 13.00 -15.62
N ASN A 60 -6.17 12.38 -14.59
CA ASN A 60 -7.59 12.49 -14.24
C ASN A 60 -7.88 13.34 -12.99
N ALA A 61 -6.86 13.91 -12.32
CA ALA A 61 -7.11 14.83 -11.19
C ALA A 61 -7.87 16.07 -11.68
N LYS A 62 -8.79 16.65 -10.89
CA LYS A 62 -9.59 17.80 -11.37
C LYS A 62 -8.93 19.15 -11.15
N VAL A 63 -8.18 19.28 -10.05
CA VAL A 63 -7.58 20.55 -9.60
C VAL A 63 -6.17 20.29 -9.07
N TRP A 64 -5.26 21.20 -9.37
CA TRP A 64 -3.86 21.19 -8.96
C TRP A 64 -3.65 22.29 -7.94
N HIS A 65 -2.89 22.01 -6.86
CA HIS A 65 -2.41 23.03 -5.93
C HIS A 65 -0.89 23.00 -5.89
N LEU A 66 -0.29 24.11 -6.32
CA LEU A 66 1.14 24.32 -6.29
C LEU A 66 1.45 25.39 -5.23
N GLU A 67 2.16 25.01 -4.18
CA GLU A 67 2.75 25.93 -3.20
C GLU A 67 4.22 26.12 -3.58
N THR A 68 4.63 27.35 -3.86
CA THR A 68 6.04 27.65 -4.15
C THR A 68 6.54 28.72 -3.20
N GLU A 69 7.68 28.46 -2.56
CA GLU A 69 8.42 29.43 -1.77
C GLU A 69 9.84 29.53 -2.35
N ALA A 70 10.08 30.59 -3.11
CA ALA A 70 11.41 30.89 -3.60
C ALA A 70 12.03 31.99 -2.75
N TYR A 71 13.26 31.77 -2.26
CA TYR A 71 14.00 32.73 -1.47
C TYR A 71 15.27 33.14 -2.21
N ASP A 72 15.33 34.42 -2.60
CA ASP A 72 16.55 35.07 -3.08
C ASP A 72 17.02 35.99 -1.97
N TRP A 73 18.29 35.89 -1.61
CA TRP A 73 18.94 36.77 -0.64
C TRP A 73 18.97 38.24 -1.09
N SER A 74 18.69 38.51 -2.37
CA SER A 74 18.74 39.81 -3.02
C SER A 74 17.35 40.46 -3.21
N GLY A 75 16.26 39.75 -2.91
CA GLY A 75 14.89 40.29 -3.01
C GLY A 75 14.35 40.47 -4.44
N ASN A 76 14.87 39.74 -5.43
CA ASN A 76 14.39 39.83 -6.81
C ASN A 76 13.05 39.10 -7.04
N PHE A 77 12.38 39.49 -8.14
CA PHE A 77 11.08 38.94 -8.55
C PHE A 77 11.22 37.60 -9.26
N TYR A 78 10.33 36.67 -8.91
CA TYR A 78 10.17 35.38 -9.58
C TYR A 78 8.99 35.44 -10.54
N TYR A 79 9.08 34.72 -11.66
CA TYR A 79 7.91 34.48 -12.50
C TYR A 79 7.80 32.99 -12.82
N MET A 80 6.57 32.50 -12.79
CA MET A 80 6.24 31.15 -13.23
C MET A 80 5.63 31.23 -14.60
N GLU A 81 6.00 30.30 -15.46
CA GLU A 81 5.36 30.13 -16.75
C GLU A 81 4.48 28.89 -16.70
N ILE A 82 3.22 29.05 -17.07
CA ILE A 82 2.29 27.94 -17.25
C ILE A 82 2.08 27.70 -18.75
N TYR A 83 2.10 26.44 -19.17
CA TYR A 83 1.78 26.09 -20.55
C TYR A 83 0.28 25.84 -20.69
N LYS A 84 -0.41 26.81 -21.30
CA LYS A 84 -1.86 26.83 -21.49
C LYS A 84 -2.19 27.15 -22.95
N ASN A 85 -3.13 26.41 -23.54
CA ASN A 85 -3.58 26.60 -24.93
C ASN A 85 -2.39 26.67 -25.93
N ASP A 86 -1.47 25.71 -25.85
CA ASP A 86 -0.29 25.62 -26.72
C ASP A 86 0.68 26.83 -26.65
N SER A 87 0.67 27.58 -25.56
CA SER A 87 1.58 28.71 -25.34
C SER A 87 2.01 28.84 -23.89
N TRP A 88 3.22 29.35 -23.65
CA TRP A 88 3.68 29.73 -22.32
C TRP A 88 3.09 31.09 -21.93
N GLN A 89 2.50 31.16 -20.75
CA GLN A 89 1.95 32.39 -20.15
C GLN A 89 2.75 32.74 -18.90
N ASN A 90 3.27 33.98 -18.84
CA ASN A 90 3.99 34.49 -17.68
C ASN A 90 3.02 34.90 -16.57
N LEU A 91 3.31 34.45 -15.35
CA LEU A 91 2.69 34.92 -14.13
C LEU A 91 3.78 35.52 -13.25
N GLU A 92 3.73 36.83 -13.04
CA GLU A 92 4.64 37.54 -12.15
C GLU A 92 4.09 37.48 -10.72
N PHE A 93 4.96 37.19 -9.75
CA PHE A 93 4.60 37.20 -8.33
C PHE A 93 5.56 38.06 -7.51
N ASP A 94 5.06 38.57 -6.40
CA ASP A 94 5.88 39.22 -5.39
C ASP A 94 6.54 38.18 -4.47
N ASN A 95 7.46 38.65 -3.62
CA ASN A 95 8.36 37.82 -2.82
C ASN A 95 7.67 37.14 -1.61
N ARG A 96 6.37 36.83 -1.72
CA ARG A 96 5.55 36.18 -0.69
C ARG A 96 4.94 34.96 -1.36
N GLY A 97 5.19 33.77 -0.81
CA GLY A 97 4.79 32.48 -1.41
C GLY A 97 3.40 32.52 -2.04
N VAL A 98 3.28 31.93 -3.23
CA VAL A 98 2.05 31.97 -4.01
C VAL A 98 1.38 30.61 -4.01
N ASP A 99 0.12 30.62 -3.58
CA ASP A 99 -0.81 29.52 -3.76
C ASP A 99 -1.53 29.65 -5.10
N MET A 100 -1.30 28.70 -6.00
CA MET A 100 -1.99 28.66 -7.29
C MET A 100 -2.85 27.42 -7.44
N PHE A 101 -4.07 27.65 -7.92
CA PHE A 101 -5.05 26.61 -8.23
C PHE A 101 -5.29 26.57 -9.74
N PHE A 102 -5.02 25.41 -10.35
CA PHE A 102 -5.25 25.20 -11.78
C PHE A 102 -6.26 24.07 -12.00
N ASN A 103 -7.19 24.26 -12.94
CA ASN A 103 -8.01 23.16 -13.45
C ASN A 103 -7.17 22.30 -14.39
N ASN A 104 -7.29 20.98 -14.31
CA ASN A 104 -6.47 20.04 -15.09
C ASN A 104 -6.68 20.12 -16.61
N SER A 105 -7.78 20.72 -17.08
CA SER A 105 -8.01 20.96 -18.51
C SER A 105 -7.14 22.09 -19.08
N ASP A 106 -6.58 22.95 -18.23
CA ASP A 106 -6.09 24.25 -18.66
C ASP A 106 -4.57 24.37 -18.66
N VAL A 107 -3.86 23.48 -17.96
CA VAL A 107 -2.40 23.56 -17.79
C VAL A 107 -1.80 22.18 -17.93
N SER A 108 -0.93 21.98 -18.93
CA SER A 108 -0.27 20.68 -19.15
C SER A 108 1.17 20.63 -18.66
N LYS A 109 1.80 21.80 -18.47
CA LYS A 109 3.16 21.95 -17.98
C LYS A 109 3.28 23.23 -17.14
N VAL A 110 4.13 23.19 -16.13
CA VAL A 110 4.51 24.34 -15.32
C VAL A 110 6.03 24.39 -15.28
N ARG A 111 6.61 25.57 -15.45
CA ARG A 111 8.04 25.80 -15.22
C ARG A 111 8.27 27.08 -14.41
N LEU A 112 9.25 27.05 -13.54
CA LEU A 112 9.71 28.22 -12.79
C LEU A 112 10.91 28.85 -13.50
N ARG A 113 10.88 30.17 -13.71
CA ARG A 113 12.01 30.93 -14.23
C ARG A 113 12.41 32.04 -13.29
N ILE A 114 13.71 32.26 -13.18
CA ILE A 114 14.29 33.36 -12.42
C ILE A 114 14.72 34.42 -13.42
N ARG A 115 14.27 35.66 -13.21
CA ARG A 115 14.75 36.78 -14.04
C ARG A 115 16.21 37.00 -13.70
N ASP A 116 17.05 36.95 -14.72
CA ASP A 116 18.51 37.07 -14.66
C ASP A 116 18.94 38.16 -13.67
N SER A 117 19.39 37.75 -12.48
CA SER A 117 19.71 38.67 -11.38
C SER A 117 21.18 39.10 -11.36
N GLY A 118 22.01 38.56 -12.27
CA GLY A 118 23.45 38.73 -12.20
C GLY A 118 24.04 38.01 -10.99
N TYR A 119 24.76 36.91 -11.23
CA TYR A 119 25.57 36.16 -10.25
C TYR A 119 25.04 36.14 -8.81
N GLY A 120 24.02 35.31 -8.54
CA GLY A 120 23.49 35.08 -7.20
C GLY A 120 23.13 33.61 -6.97
N PHE A 121 23.22 33.16 -5.73
CA PHE A 121 22.70 31.85 -5.31
C PHE A 121 21.20 31.99 -5.01
N CYS A 122 20.36 31.15 -5.59
CA CYS A 122 18.95 31.06 -5.22
C CYS A 122 18.66 29.69 -4.60
N LYS A 123 17.76 29.67 -3.61
CA LYS A 123 17.15 28.43 -3.13
C LYS A 123 15.68 28.44 -3.52
N VAL A 124 15.25 27.40 -4.24
CA VAL A 124 13.84 27.23 -4.60
C VAL A 124 13.30 26.05 -3.82
N GLN A 125 12.33 26.30 -2.95
CA GLN A 125 11.58 25.25 -2.28
C GLN A 125 10.17 25.24 -2.84
N TYR A 126 9.69 24.08 -3.27
CA TYR A 126 8.31 23.95 -3.72
C TYR A 126 7.68 22.71 -3.13
N LYS A 127 6.37 22.81 -2.94
CA LYS A 127 5.54 21.75 -2.38
C LYS A 127 4.32 21.60 -3.27
N ILE A 128 4.22 20.46 -3.93
CA ILE A 128 3.11 20.17 -4.83
C ILE A 128 2.14 19.25 -4.11
N LYS A 129 0.89 19.72 -3.96
CA LYS A 129 -0.19 18.95 -3.35
C LYS A 129 -1.15 18.48 -4.43
N TRP A 130 -1.37 17.18 -4.48
CA TRP A 130 -2.26 16.52 -5.41
C TRP A 130 -3.50 16.03 -4.65
N GLY A 131 -4.69 16.43 -5.10
CA GLY A 131 -5.91 16.02 -4.39
C GLY A 131 -7.20 16.46 -5.07
N THR A 132 -8.31 15.89 -4.60
CA THR A 132 -9.63 16.42 -4.94
C THR A 132 -9.89 17.55 -3.96
N PHE A 133 -9.56 18.77 -4.36
CA PHE A 133 -10.01 19.95 -3.63
C PHE A 133 -11.50 20.07 -3.92
N ILE A 134 -12.35 19.74 -2.94
CA ILE A 134 -13.74 20.16 -2.97
C ILE A 134 -13.68 21.67 -2.89
N ASN A 135 -13.85 22.31 -4.04
CA ASN A 135 -14.00 23.74 -4.09
C ASN A 135 -15.30 24.03 -3.34
N ASP A 136 -15.16 24.54 -2.11
CA ASP A 136 -16.23 25.16 -1.30
C ASP A 136 -16.94 26.31 -2.06
N TYR A 137 -16.46 26.61 -3.26
CA TYR A 137 -17.00 27.51 -4.26
C TYR A 137 -18.48 27.27 -4.56
N ASP A 138 -18.96 26.03 -4.64
CA ASP A 138 -20.37 25.76 -4.96
C ASP A 138 -21.29 26.09 -3.76
N GLU A 139 -20.93 25.67 -2.54
CA GLU A 139 -21.67 26.04 -1.32
C GLU A 139 -21.61 27.56 -1.04
N PHE A 140 -20.47 28.18 -1.32
CA PHE A 140 -20.31 29.63 -1.21
C PHE A 140 -21.18 30.38 -2.23
N ASN A 141 -21.30 29.89 -3.46
CA ASN A 141 -22.15 30.50 -4.48
C ASN A 141 -23.64 30.40 -4.12
N ASP A 142 -24.07 29.27 -3.56
CA ASP A 142 -25.45 29.10 -3.08
C ASP A 142 -25.77 30.08 -1.93
N LEU A 143 -24.85 30.22 -0.96
CA LEU A 143 -24.98 31.21 0.11
C LEU A 143 -25.00 32.64 -0.44
N LYS A 144 -24.14 32.96 -1.41
CA LYS A 144 -24.10 34.27 -2.07
C LYS A 144 -25.41 34.59 -2.78
N ASN A 145 -26.00 33.60 -3.46
CA ASN A 145 -27.29 33.75 -4.14
C ASN A 145 -28.42 34.01 -3.13
N ILE A 146 -28.49 33.22 -2.04
CA ILE A 146 -29.48 33.42 -0.97
C ILE A 146 -29.37 34.82 -0.35
N VAL A 147 -28.15 35.31 -0.10
CA VAL A 147 -27.93 36.67 0.43
C VAL A 147 -28.40 37.75 -0.55
N ASN A 148 -28.21 37.56 -1.85
CA ASN A 148 -28.68 38.50 -2.87
C ASN A 148 -30.22 38.51 -2.97
N ASP A 149 -30.88 37.37 -2.83
CA ASP A 149 -32.34 37.28 -2.79
C ASP A 149 -32.90 38.02 -1.57
N ILE A 150 -32.31 37.82 -0.38
CA ILE A 150 -32.69 38.53 0.84
C ILE A 150 -32.52 40.05 0.67
N LYS A 151 -31.42 40.52 0.05
CA LYS A 151 -31.21 41.94 -0.23
C LYS A 151 -32.27 42.51 -1.17
N THR A 152 -32.67 41.72 -2.16
CA THR A 152 -33.70 42.09 -3.13
C THR A 152 -35.06 42.22 -2.45
N ASP A 153 -35.47 41.22 -1.68
CA ASP A 153 -36.74 41.24 -0.93
C ASP A 153 -36.81 42.39 0.10
N ALA A 154 -35.72 42.64 0.82
CA ALA A 154 -35.63 43.76 1.75
C ALA A 154 -35.80 45.12 1.06
N SER A 155 -35.23 45.28 -0.14
CA SER A 155 -35.35 46.50 -0.95
C SER A 155 -36.78 46.70 -1.48
N GLN A 156 -37.45 45.61 -1.90
CA GLN A 156 -38.85 45.65 -2.33
C GLN A 156 -39.81 45.98 -1.17
N ALA A 157 -39.56 45.42 0.01
CA ALA A 157 -40.32 45.71 1.22
C ALA A 157 -40.17 47.19 1.63
N LYS A 158 -38.96 47.75 1.58
CA LYS A 158 -38.70 49.18 1.82
C LYS A 158 -39.46 50.06 0.82
N THR A 159 -39.38 49.75 -0.47
CA THR A 159 -40.07 50.49 -1.53
C THR A 159 -41.59 50.51 -1.31
N SER A 160 -42.16 49.36 -0.95
CA SER A 160 -43.60 49.24 -0.64
C SER A 160 -44.00 50.07 0.59
N ALA A 161 -43.16 50.08 1.64
CA ALA A 161 -43.39 50.88 2.84
C ALA A 161 -43.35 52.39 2.54
N ASP A 162 -42.38 52.83 1.73
CA ASP A 162 -42.26 54.24 1.33
C ASP A 162 -43.45 54.69 0.48
N ALA A 163 -43.95 53.83 -0.42
CA ALA A 163 -45.16 54.09 -1.22
C ALA A 163 -46.43 54.19 -0.37
N ALA A 164 -46.55 53.33 0.66
CA ALA A 164 -47.65 53.38 1.62
C ALA A 164 -47.60 54.67 2.43
N LYS A 165 -46.41 55.07 2.92
CA LYS A 165 -46.22 56.35 3.63
C LYS A 165 -46.59 57.54 2.76
N SER A 166 -46.11 57.60 1.52
CA SER A 166 -46.43 58.68 0.57
C SER A 166 -47.94 58.76 0.29
N SER A 167 -48.62 57.60 0.16
CA SER A 167 -50.08 57.57 0.00
C SER A 167 -50.81 58.10 1.23
N ALA A 168 -50.35 57.76 2.44
CA ALA A 168 -50.91 58.25 3.69
C ALA A 168 -50.70 59.76 3.86
N ASP A 169 -49.50 60.26 3.56
CA ASP A 169 -49.18 61.70 3.61
C ASP A 169 -50.08 62.49 2.63
N LYS A 170 -50.28 61.98 1.40
CA LYS A 170 -51.19 62.59 0.40
C LYS A 170 -52.65 62.59 0.85
N ALA A 171 -53.12 61.52 1.49
CA ALA A 171 -54.46 61.44 2.03
C ALA A 171 -54.67 62.44 3.17
N ALA A 172 -53.69 62.54 4.08
CA ALA A 172 -53.70 63.51 5.18
C ALA A 172 -53.72 64.96 4.66
N ALA A 173 -52.90 65.29 3.67
CA ALA A 173 -52.87 66.63 3.05
C ALA A 173 -54.20 66.99 2.37
N ARG A 174 -54.90 66.03 1.76
CA ARG A 174 -56.17 66.28 1.04
C ARG A 174 -57.40 66.28 1.93
N SER A 175 -57.37 65.56 3.05
CA SER A 175 -58.41 65.63 4.08
C SER A 175 -58.61 67.06 4.62
N TYR A 176 -57.62 67.93 4.47
CA TYR A 176 -57.69 69.33 4.88
C TYR A 176 -58.56 70.19 3.93
N TYR A 177 -58.94 69.71 2.74
CA TYR A 177 -59.43 70.59 1.65
C TYR A 177 -60.89 70.40 1.16
N ASN A 178 -61.62 69.30 1.44
CA ASN A 178 -63.00 69.18 0.93
C ASN A 178 -63.88 68.11 1.65
N SER A 179 -64.98 68.54 2.27
CA SER A 179 -65.82 67.75 3.16
C SER A 179 -66.70 66.66 2.52
N ASN A 180 -66.79 66.56 1.18
CA ASN A 180 -67.63 65.54 0.49
C ASN A 180 -66.85 64.44 -0.27
N THR A 181 -65.51 64.42 -0.20
CA THR A 181 -64.66 63.38 -0.84
C THR A 181 -63.95 62.46 0.16
N SER A 182 -64.12 62.69 1.45
CA SER A 182 -63.41 62.02 2.55
C SER A 182 -63.68 60.52 2.66
N GLY A 183 -64.89 60.05 2.31
CA GLY A 183 -65.27 58.64 2.40
C GLY A 183 -64.51 57.75 1.42
N TYR A 184 -64.39 58.16 0.15
CA TYR A 184 -63.68 57.40 -0.88
C TYR A 184 -62.18 57.26 -0.58
N TRP A 185 -61.55 58.35 -0.13
CA TRP A 185 -60.14 58.33 0.23
C TRP A 185 -59.85 57.53 1.51
N SER A 186 -60.76 57.58 2.50
CA SER A 186 -60.67 56.74 3.70
C SER A 186 -60.75 55.25 3.35
N TYR A 187 -61.66 54.86 2.45
CA TYR A 187 -61.76 53.48 1.98
C TYR A 187 -60.49 53.01 1.24
N ASN A 188 -59.94 53.83 0.33
CA ASN A 188 -58.70 53.51 -0.38
C ASN A 188 -57.49 53.41 0.57
N ALA A 189 -57.40 54.29 1.58
CA ALA A 189 -56.36 54.22 2.59
C ALA A 189 -56.47 52.95 3.43
N TYR A 190 -57.69 52.58 3.85
CA TYR A 190 -57.97 51.34 4.57
C TYR A 190 -57.60 50.10 3.74
N SER A 191 -57.99 50.05 2.47
CA SER A 191 -57.64 48.95 1.56
C SER A 191 -56.12 48.78 1.42
N LYS A 192 -55.38 49.88 1.19
CA LYS A 192 -53.91 49.85 1.11
C LYS A 192 -53.26 49.45 2.44
N ALA A 193 -53.80 49.90 3.57
CA ALA A 193 -53.31 49.51 4.89
C ALA A 193 -53.51 48.01 5.14
N ASN A 194 -54.65 47.45 4.72
CA ASN A 194 -54.91 46.01 4.79
C ASN A 194 -53.95 45.23 3.90
N SER A 195 -53.72 45.66 2.65
CA SER A 195 -52.73 45.02 1.77
C SER A 195 -51.32 45.07 2.36
N ALA A 196 -50.92 46.20 2.95
CA ALA A 196 -49.63 46.33 3.62
C ALA A 196 -49.52 45.39 4.85
N ASN A 197 -50.59 45.24 5.62
CA ASN A 197 -50.64 44.32 6.76
C ASN A 197 -50.54 42.85 6.33
N SER A 198 -51.21 42.47 5.23
CA SER A 198 -51.08 41.14 4.63
C SER A 198 -49.65 40.87 4.15
N ASN A 199 -49.03 41.81 3.44
CA ASN A 199 -47.64 41.69 2.98
C ASN A 199 -46.64 41.60 4.15
N ALA A 200 -46.83 42.39 5.20
CA ALA A 200 -46.01 42.32 6.41
C ALA A 200 -46.16 40.96 7.13
N SER A 201 -47.37 40.41 7.16
CA SER A 201 -47.62 39.08 7.72
C SER A 201 -46.95 37.98 6.90
N ALA A 202 -47.02 38.05 5.57
CA ALA A 202 -46.31 37.12 4.68
C ALA A 202 -44.79 37.20 4.85
N ALA A 203 -44.22 38.41 4.91
CA ALA A 203 -42.80 38.61 5.14
C ALA A 203 -42.34 38.04 6.50
N LYS A 204 -43.15 38.19 7.55
CA LYS A 204 -42.87 37.58 8.86
C LYS A 204 -42.83 36.05 8.77
N THR A 205 -43.76 35.43 8.05
CA THR A 205 -43.79 33.98 7.83
C THR A 205 -42.56 33.53 7.03
N ASN A 206 -42.22 34.22 5.94
CA ASN A 206 -41.04 33.89 5.14
C ASN A 206 -39.74 33.98 5.96
N ALA A 207 -39.60 35.02 6.79
CA ALA A 207 -38.45 35.16 7.68
C ALA A 207 -38.36 34.02 8.72
N ALA A 208 -39.50 33.57 9.25
CA ALA A 208 -39.54 32.42 10.16
C ALA A 208 -39.12 31.11 9.46
N ASN A 209 -39.59 30.89 8.23
CA ASN A 209 -39.22 29.73 7.42
C ASN A 209 -37.72 29.76 7.10
N ALA A 210 -37.18 30.91 6.68
CA ALA A 210 -35.76 31.08 6.40
C ALA A 210 -34.89 30.80 7.64
N LYS A 211 -35.32 31.27 8.83
CA LYS A 211 -34.65 30.93 10.10
C LYS A 211 -34.65 29.42 10.34
N SER A 212 -35.79 28.75 10.17
CA SER A 212 -35.88 27.28 10.36
C SER A 212 -34.98 26.51 9.40
N SER A 213 -34.88 26.94 8.14
CA SER A 213 -33.95 26.36 7.17
C SER A 213 -32.49 26.57 7.59
N ALA A 214 -32.13 27.77 8.07
CA ALA A 214 -30.79 28.06 8.58
C ALA A 214 -30.45 27.22 9.83
N ASP A 215 -31.38 27.07 10.77
CA ASP A 215 -31.20 26.22 11.96
C ASP A 215 -30.98 24.73 11.55
N THR A 216 -31.69 24.27 10.51
CA THR A 216 -31.52 22.91 9.96
C THR A 216 -30.15 22.74 9.30
N ALA A 217 -29.72 23.70 8.48
CA ALA A 217 -28.40 23.68 7.85
C ALA A 217 -27.27 23.68 8.90
N ALA A 218 -27.39 24.50 9.95
CA ALA A 218 -26.44 24.52 11.07
C ALA A 218 -26.36 23.17 11.79
N THR A 219 -27.50 22.50 11.99
CA THR A 219 -27.56 21.15 12.57
C THR A 219 -26.86 20.12 11.67
N ASN A 220 -27.12 20.16 10.37
CA ASN A 220 -26.48 19.27 9.40
C ASN A 220 -24.97 19.46 9.35
N ALA A 221 -24.49 20.71 9.39
CA ALA A 221 -23.05 21.01 9.43
C ALA A 221 -22.39 20.48 10.71
N ALA A 222 -23.04 20.64 11.87
CA ALA A 222 -22.54 20.10 13.14
C ALA A 222 -22.44 18.55 13.11
N ASN A 223 -23.44 17.88 12.52
CA ASN A 223 -23.42 16.43 12.32
C ASN A 223 -22.30 16.00 11.36
N ALA A 224 -22.12 16.71 10.25
CA ALA A 224 -21.04 16.44 9.29
C ALA A 224 -19.66 16.55 9.95
N ASN A 225 -19.42 17.61 10.75
CA ASN A 225 -18.18 17.79 11.50
C ASN A 225 -17.93 16.66 12.53
N SER A 226 -18.99 16.20 13.20
CA SER A 226 -18.92 15.08 14.14
C SER A 226 -18.55 13.78 13.43
N ASN A 227 -19.18 13.50 12.28
CA ASN A 227 -18.89 12.33 11.45
C ASN A 227 -17.44 12.38 10.91
N ALA A 228 -16.97 13.54 10.46
CA ALA A 228 -15.59 13.71 10.01
C ALA A 228 -14.57 13.45 11.13
N SER A 229 -14.87 13.91 12.35
CA SER A 229 -14.04 13.67 13.53
C SER A 229 -13.99 12.18 13.93
N ALA A 230 -15.13 11.48 13.83
CA ALA A 230 -15.20 10.04 14.04
C ALA A 230 -14.37 9.27 13.00
N ALA A 231 -14.55 9.60 11.70
CA ALA A 231 -13.79 8.99 10.61
C ALA A 231 -12.27 9.20 10.76
N LYS A 232 -11.84 10.39 11.21
CA LYS A 232 -10.43 10.68 11.52
C LYS A 232 -9.89 9.77 12.62
N THR A 233 -10.69 9.51 13.65
CA THR A 233 -10.32 8.62 14.76
C THR A 233 -10.20 7.17 14.30
N GLU A 234 -11.16 6.69 13.52
CA GLU A 234 -11.15 5.34 12.93
C GLU A 234 -9.94 5.13 12.00
N ALA A 235 -9.63 6.12 11.15
CA ALA A 235 -8.46 6.08 10.28
C ALA A 235 -7.14 5.98 11.07
N ALA A 236 -7.02 6.70 12.19
CA ALA A 236 -5.86 6.61 13.07
C ALA A 236 -5.74 5.23 13.73
N ALA A 237 -6.85 4.65 14.18
CA ALA A 237 -6.88 3.29 14.73
C ALA A 237 -6.46 2.25 13.68
N ALA A 238 -6.97 2.36 12.45
CA ALA A 238 -6.60 1.49 11.34
C ALA A 238 -5.10 1.58 11.00
N LYS A 239 -4.53 2.80 10.98
CA LYS A 239 -3.09 3.02 10.78
C LYS A 239 -2.25 2.34 11.88
N ASN A 240 -2.66 2.45 13.15
CA ASN A 240 -1.95 1.81 14.26
C ASN A 240 -2.02 0.28 14.17
N ALA A 241 -3.17 -0.28 13.81
CA ALA A 241 -3.32 -1.72 13.59
C ALA A 241 -2.42 -2.22 12.43
N ALA A 242 -2.34 -1.47 11.33
CA ALA A 242 -1.45 -1.79 10.21
C ALA A 242 0.03 -1.76 10.62
N ASN A 243 0.43 -0.76 11.43
CA ASN A 243 1.80 -0.68 11.95
C ASN A 243 2.14 -1.85 12.88
N ALA A 244 1.19 -2.29 13.73
CA ALA A 244 1.37 -3.45 14.59
C ALA A 244 1.58 -4.73 13.76
N ALA A 245 0.72 -4.96 12.75
CA ALA A 245 0.86 -6.10 11.84
C ALA A 245 2.19 -6.08 11.07
N ALA A 246 2.66 -4.90 10.64
CA ALA A 246 3.98 -4.75 10.01
C ALA A 246 5.13 -5.08 10.98
N GLY A 247 4.98 -4.75 12.27
CA GLY A 247 5.90 -5.14 13.34
C GLY A 247 5.97 -6.65 13.51
N ASP A 248 4.82 -7.33 13.61
CA ASP A 248 4.74 -8.78 13.73
C ASP A 248 5.38 -9.49 12.52
N ALA A 249 5.08 -9.03 11.31
CA ALA A 249 5.68 -9.56 10.08
C ALA A 249 7.21 -9.41 10.08
N THR A 250 7.72 -8.29 10.58
CA THR A 250 9.16 -8.05 10.72
C THR A 250 9.80 -8.98 11.75
N TYR A 251 9.13 -9.21 12.89
CA TYR A 251 9.60 -10.16 13.92
C TYR A 251 9.67 -11.59 13.39
N ILE A 252 8.62 -12.05 12.68
CA ILE A 252 8.61 -13.38 12.06
C ILE A 252 9.78 -13.54 11.09
N ARG A 253 9.97 -12.56 10.19
CA ARG A 253 11.03 -12.61 9.17
C ARG A 253 12.44 -12.56 9.76
N SER A 254 12.68 -11.69 10.73
CA SER A 254 14.02 -11.43 11.26
C SER A 254 14.44 -12.37 12.38
N THR A 255 13.49 -12.99 13.09
CA THR A 255 13.77 -13.78 14.29
C THR A 255 13.29 -15.22 14.15
N GLN A 256 12.03 -15.44 13.77
CA GLN A 256 11.47 -16.79 13.76
C GLN A 256 12.01 -17.64 12.60
N LEU A 257 12.09 -17.09 11.39
CA LEU A 257 12.60 -17.83 10.22
C LEU A 257 14.08 -18.24 10.36
N PRO A 258 15.02 -17.35 10.74
CA PRO A 258 16.42 -17.76 10.92
C PRO A 258 16.62 -18.83 11.99
N ASN A 259 15.80 -18.81 13.05
CA ASN A 259 15.84 -19.87 14.07
C ASN A 259 15.38 -21.23 13.53
N VAL A 260 14.44 -21.25 12.58
CA VAL A 260 14.02 -22.49 11.91
C VAL A 260 15.10 -22.96 10.94
N GLU A 261 15.69 -22.07 10.15
CA GLU A 261 16.82 -22.37 9.26
C GLU A 261 17.97 -23.02 10.03
N ASN A 262 18.41 -22.41 11.14
CA ASN A 262 19.43 -22.98 12.01
C ASN A 262 19.08 -24.39 12.54
N LYS A 263 17.80 -24.66 12.81
CA LYS A 263 17.36 -26.00 13.25
C LYS A 263 17.39 -27.02 12.12
N ILE A 264 17.08 -26.60 10.89
CA ILE A 264 17.16 -27.44 9.70
C ILE A 264 18.62 -27.81 9.43
N ASP A 265 19.53 -26.82 9.43
CA ASP A 265 20.96 -27.05 9.22
C ASP A 265 21.55 -28.04 10.25
N ASN A 266 21.13 -27.92 11.51
CA ASN A 266 21.50 -28.86 12.57
C ASN A 266 20.97 -30.28 12.30
N LEU A 267 19.74 -30.42 11.81
CA LEU A 267 19.17 -31.72 11.46
C LEU A 267 19.87 -32.35 10.26
N GLU A 268 20.20 -31.57 9.23
CA GLU A 268 20.99 -32.03 8.08
C GLU A 268 22.35 -32.57 8.54
N THR A 269 23.01 -31.88 9.46
CA THR A 269 24.27 -32.33 10.08
C THR A 269 24.10 -33.66 10.82
N VAL A 270 23.02 -33.81 11.60
CA VAL A 270 22.73 -35.06 12.32
C VAL A 270 22.48 -36.21 11.35
N VAL A 271 21.71 -35.99 10.27
CA VAL A 271 21.44 -36.99 9.24
C VAL A 271 22.74 -37.42 8.56
N ALA A 272 23.57 -36.48 8.14
CA ALA A 272 24.88 -36.79 7.54
C ALA A 272 25.77 -37.63 8.46
N ASN A 273 25.75 -37.34 9.78
CA ASN A 273 26.48 -38.15 10.76
C ASN A 273 25.92 -39.58 10.89
N ILE A 274 24.60 -39.75 10.84
CA ILE A 274 23.96 -41.08 10.85
C ILE A 274 24.35 -41.86 9.60
N GLU A 275 24.27 -41.24 8.42
CA GLU A 275 24.63 -41.88 7.15
C GLU A 275 26.10 -42.34 7.15
N ASN A 276 27.01 -41.47 7.60
CA ASN A 276 28.43 -41.81 7.72
C ASN A 276 28.67 -42.96 8.71
N ASN A 277 27.94 -43.01 9.82
CA ASN A 277 28.05 -44.09 10.80
C ASN A 277 27.40 -45.41 10.34
N MET A 278 26.41 -45.34 9.45
CA MET A 278 25.77 -46.54 8.88
C MET A 278 26.57 -47.13 7.71
N SER A 279 27.40 -46.33 7.03
CA SER A 279 28.19 -46.79 5.88
C SER A 279 29.45 -47.59 6.26
N THR A 280 29.71 -47.87 7.54
CA THR A 280 30.86 -48.68 7.98
C THR A 280 30.61 -50.19 7.91
N GLY A 281 29.74 -50.65 6.99
CA GLY A 281 29.62 -52.09 6.70
C GLY A 281 30.96 -52.62 6.22
N ASP A 282 31.36 -53.79 6.72
CA ASP A 282 32.61 -54.44 6.32
C ASP A 282 32.70 -54.53 4.79
N SER A 283 33.82 -54.08 4.24
CA SER A 283 34.07 -54.00 2.80
C SER A 283 35.27 -54.84 2.37
N ALA A 284 35.91 -55.52 3.31
CA ALA A 284 37.06 -56.37 3.03
C ALA A 284 36.57 -57.81 2.77
N PRO A 285 37.04 -58.48 1.70
CA PRO A 285 36.71 -59.87 1.46
C PRO A 285 37.47 -60.81 2.43
N PRO A 286 36.92 -62.00 2.73
CA PRO A 286 37.61 -63.01 3.52
C PRO A 286 38.95 -63.42 2.91
N SER A 287 39.91 -63.77 3.76
CA SER A 287 41.19 -64.37 3.36
C SER A 287 41.12 -65.90 3.44
N ILE A 288 41.24 -66.57 2.30
CA ILE A 288 41.31 -68.04 2.24
C ILE A 288 42.70 -68.50 2.68
N MET A 289 42.77 -69.22 3.79
CA MET A 289 44.03 -69.75 4.34
C MET A 289 44.38 -71.14 3.77
N SER A 290 43.38 -71.97 3.49
CA SER A 290 43.62 -73.28 2.86
C SER A 290 42.36 -73.89 2.26
N VAL A 291 42.52 -74.56 1.11
CA VAL A 291 41.52 -75.44 0.48
C VAL A 291 42.06 -76.86 0.41
N LYS A 292 41.31 -77.85 0.92
CA LYS A 292 41.75 -79.26 0.98
C LYS A 292 40.59 -80.22 0.76
N GLY A 293 40.87 -81.44 0.31
CA GLY A 293 39.90 -82.53 0.40
C GLY A 293 39.63 -82.93 1.85
N TYR A 294 38.40 -83.39 2.14
CA TYR A 294 38.04 -83.91 3.46
C TYR A 294 38.97 -85.07 3.85
N ASN A 295 39.47 -85.08 5.09
CA ASN A 295 40.51 -85.99 5.57
C ASN A 295 41.81 -85.99 4.72
N GLY A 296 42.10 -84.90 4.01
CA GLY A 296 43.31 -84.78 3.20
C GLY A 296 43.25 -85.51 1.85
N ALA A 297 42.06 -85.91 1.39
CA ALA A 297 41.90 -86.58 0.10
C ALA A 297 42.42 -85.71 -1.06
N THR A 298 43.05 -86.35 -2.05
CA THR A 298 43.52 -85.71 -3.30
C THR A 298 42.96 -86.40 -4.55
N CYS A 299 42.25 -87.52 -4.37
CA CYS A 299 41.64 -88.28 -5.46
C CYS A 299 40.25 -88.83 -5.08
N THR A 300 39.45 -89.19 -6.08
CA THR A 300 38.13 -89.83 -5.93
C THR A 300 37.90 -90.88 -7.03
N THR A 301 37.25 -91.99 -6.73
CA THR A 301 36.73 -92.92 -7.74
C THR A 301 35.29 -92.58 -8.14
N GLY A 302 34.60 -91.77 -7.32
CA GLY A 302 33.20 -91.39 -7.49
C GLY A 302 33.00 -90.19 -8.41
N THR A 303 31.76 -89.70 -8.50
CA THR A 303 31.39 -88.49 -9.23
C THR A 303 31.30 -87.25 -8.34
N THR A 304 31.75 -87.37 -7.09
CA THR A 304 31.70 -86.34 -6.06
C THR A 304 33.01 -86.24 -5.29
N PHE A 305 33.26 -85.08 -4.69
CA PHE A 305 34.42 -84.81 -3.85
C PHE A 305 34.07 -83.86 -2.69
N LYS A 306 34.47 -84.24 -1.47
CA LYS A 306 34.23 -83.43 -0.27
C LYS A 306 35.39 -82.48 -0.04
N VAL A 307 35.10 -81.19 0.14
CA VAL A 307 36.07 -80.10 0.30
C VAL A 307 35.89 -79.45 1.65
N VAL A 308 36.99 -79.14 2.32
CA VAL A 308 37.05 -78.33 3.54
C VAL A 308 37.89 -77.09 3.28
N VAL A 309 37.46 -75.96 3.86
CA VAL A 309 38.11 -74.66 3.67
C VAL A 309 38.41 -74.06 5.03
N LYS A 310 39.58 -73.44 5.15
CA LYS A 310 39.93 -72.58 6.28
C LYS A 310 40.05 -71.16 5.74
N ALA A 311 39.32 -70.22 6.32
CA ALA A 311 39.36 -68.80 5.97
C ALA A 311 39.24 -67.96 7.25
N SER A 312 39.63 -66.70 7.16
CA SER A 312 39.48 -65.68 8.21
C SER A 312 39.06 -64.37 7.59
N ASP A 313 38.43 -63.52 8.37
CA ASP A 313 37.99 -62.21 7.96
C ASP A 313 38.30 -61.18 9.06
N ASN A 314 38.41 -59.90 8.71
CA ASN A 314 38.74 -58.84 9.65
C ASN A 314 37.56 -58.42 10.54
N SER A 315 36.32 -58.75 10.16
CA SER A 315 35.13 -58.35 10.90
C SER A 315 34.15 -59.49 11.20
N SER A 316 34.19 -60.58 10.42
CA SER A 316 33.23 -61.70 10.52
C SER A 316 33.88 -63.02 10.97
N ASP A 317 33.37 -63.58 12.07
CA ASP A 317 33.68 -64.96 12.48
C ASP A 317 32.78 -66.01 11.78
N SER A 318 31.72 -65.56 11.09
CA SER A 318 30.74 -66.42 10.44
C SER A 318 30.95 -66.42 8.93
N LEU A 319 31.83 -67.30 8.46
CA LEU A 319 32.12 -67.48 7.04
C LEU A 319 31.39 -68.69 6.48
N GLU A 320 30.94 -68.55 5.23
CA GLU A 320 30.36 -69.64 4.45
C GLU A 320 31.18 -69.85 3.18
N PHE A 321 31.21 -71.09 2.69
CA PHE A 321 31.83 -71.42 1.41
C PHE A 321 30.94 -72.31 0.56
N ARG A 322 31.17 -72.28 -0.74
CA ARG A 322 30.58 -73.19 -1.72
C ARG A 322 31.63 -73.63 -2.72
N VAL A 323 31.37 -74.77 -3.38
CA VAL A 323 32.32 -75.39 -4.30
C VAL A 323 31.65 -75.85 -5.58
N LYS A 324 32.39 -75.86 -6.69
CA LYS A 324 31.98 -76.51 -7.95
C LYS A 324 33.16 -77.24 -8.58
N ALA A 325 32.91 -78.36 -9.23
CA ALA A 325 33.91 -79.01 -10.07
C ALA A 325 33.82 -78.46 -11.49
N ASP A 326 34.96 -78.09 -12.06
CA ASP A 326 35.14 -77.59 -13.42
C ASP A 326 34.13 -76.47 -13.75
N SER A 327 33.32 -76.67 -14.80
CA SER A 327 32.22 -75.79 -15.20
C SER A 327 30.85 -76.21 -14.66
N GLY A 328 30.82 -77.10 -13.66
CA GLY A 328 29.59 -77.62 -13.05
C GLY A 328 28.87 -76.61 -12.16
N SER A 329 27.78 -77.08 -11.53
CA SER A 329 26.99 -76.26 -10.60
C SER A 329 27.69 -76.06 -9.26
N TRP A 330 27.52 -74.87 -8.69
CA TRP A 330 27.91 -74.60 -7.32
C TRP A 330 27.07 -75.41 -6.32
N SER A 331 27.72 -75.86 -5.24
CA SER A 331 27.03 -76.37 -4.06
C SER A 331 26.24 -75.27 -3.36
N ASN A 332 25.38 -75.66 -2.42
CA ASN A 332 24.83 -74.72 -1.45
C ASN A 332 25.97 -74.12 -0.60
N TRP A 333 25.76 -72.89 -0.14
CA TRP A 333 26.59 -72.28 0.89
C TRP A 333 26.57 -73.12 2.15
N THR A 334 27.74 -73.33 2.74
CA THR A 334 27.95 -74.17 3.91
C THR A 334 28.95 -73.48 4.83
N SER A 335 28.73 -73.52 6.15
CA SER A 335 29.68 -72.95 7.11
C SER A 335 31.08 -73.56 6.97
N ILE A 336 32.14 -72.75 7.13
CA ILE A 336 33.55 -73.20 7.04
C ILE A 336 33.95 -74.27 8.05
N SER A 337 33.14 -74.51 9.11
CA SER A 337 33.35 -75.61 10.06
C SER A 337 32.93 -76.98 9.51
N ASN A 338 32.31 -77.02 8.33
CA ASN A 338 31.80 -78.23 7.68
C ASN A 338 32.53 -78.51 6.35
N TYR A 339 32.10 -79.56 5.64
CA TYR A 339 32.53 -79.82 4.27
C TYR A 339 31.42 -79.49 3.26
N ALA A 340 31.81 -79.05 2.06
CA ALA A 340 30.93 -78.92 0.90
C ALA A 340 31.23 -80.04 -0.11
N VAL A 341 30.25 -80.40 -0.93
CA VAL A 341 30.39 -81.50 -1.91
C VAL A 341 30.38 -80.93 -3.32
N ALA A 342 31.52 -81.03 -4.01
CA ALA A 342 31.58 -80.82 -5.44
C ALA A 342 31.01 -82.04 -6.15
N THR A 343 30.13 -81.84 -7.12
CA THR A 343 29.48 -82.88 -7.92
C THR A 343 29.82 -82.71 -9.40
N GLY A 344 29.53 -83.73 -10.22
CA GLY A 344 29.74 -83.65 -11.67
C GLY A 344 31.15 -83.99 -12.15
N ILE A 345 31.98 -84.60 -11.28
CA ILE A 345 33.32 -85.05 -11.65
C ILE A 345 33.19 -86.27 -12.56
N SER A 346 33.51 -86.12 -13.84
CA SER A 346 33.30 -87.14 -14.88
C SER A 346 34.51 -87.29 -15.80
N GLY A 347 34.82 -88.53 -16.21
CA GLY A 347 36.08 -88.85 -16.89
C GLY A 347 37.23 -89.08 -15.91
N GLY A 348 38.24 -89.85 -16.31
CA GLY A 348 39.44 -90.02 -15.49
C GLY A 348 40.42 -88.86 -15.69
N GLY A 349 41.19 -88.51 -14.67
CA GLY A 349 42.22 -87.48 -14.74
C GLY A 349 42.03 -86.32 -13.75
N ALA A 350 42.72 -85.20 -14.02
CA ALA A 350 42.67 -84.01 -13.17
C ALA A 350 41.39 -83.19 -13.40
N HIS A 351 40.78 -82.76 -12.30
CA HIS A 351 39.63 -81.87 -12.24
C HIS A 351 39.95 -80.66 -11.36
N THR A 352 39.39 -79.50 -11.71
CA THR A 352 39.55 -78.27 -10.93
C THR A 352 38.34 -78.05 -10.05
N ILE A 353 38.54 -78.02 -8.74
CA ILE A 353 37.52 -77.57 -7.80
C ILE A 353 37.68 -76.07 -7.60
N ASN A 354 36.65 -75.30 -7.95
CA ASN A 354 36.58 -73.88 -7.62
C ASN A 354 35.90 -73.72 -6.26
N VAL A 355 36.42 -72.80 -5.46
CA VAL A 355 35.94 -72.48 -4.12
C VAL A 355 35.64 -70.99 -4.06
N GLU A 356 34.49 -70.65 -3.49
CA GLU A 356 34.15 -69.27 -3.14
C GLU A 356 33.80 -69.22 -1.66
N VAL A 357 34.37 -68.27 -0.94
CA VAL A 357 34.10 -67.99 0.48
C VAL A 357 33.50 -66.60 0.58
N ARG A 358 32.47 -66.42 1.41
CA ARG A 358 31.85 -65.12 1.69
C ARG A 358 31.74 -64.84 3.18
N ASP A 359 31.76 -63.56 3.52
CA ASP A 359 31.38 -63.07 4.85
C ASP A 359 29.87 -62.78 4.96
N GLN A 360 29.46 -62.17 6.07
CA GLN A 360 28.08 -61.75 6.31
C GLN A 360 27.68 -60.47 5.56
N ALA A 361 28.65 -59.62 5.22
CA ALA A 361 28.44 -58.41 4.43
C ALA A 361 28.28 -58.69 2.92
N GLY A 362 28.57 -59.93 2.50
CA GLY A 362 28.51 -60.39 1.11
C GLY A 362 29.82 -60.21 0.35
N ASN A 363 30.91 -59.78 0.99
CA ASN A 363 32.22 -59.75 0.35
C ASN A 363 32.71 -61.19 0.15
N ALA A 364 33.35 -61.45 -0.99
CA ALA A 364 33.72 -62.82 -1.40
C ALA A 364 35.16 -62.91 -1.89
N ALA A 365 35.78 -64.07 -1.61
CA ALA A 365 37.08 -64.47 -2.12
C ALA A 365 37.00 -65.83 -2.80
N ASN A 366 37.91 -66.09 -3.74
CA ASN A 366 37.92 -67.29 -4.55
C ASN A 366 39.28 -67.99 -4.48
N ASP A 367 39.27 -69.31 -4.54
CA ASP A 367 40.47 -70.15 -4.66
C ASP A 367 40.15 -71.45 -5.43
N THR A 368 41.16 -72.24 -5.76
CA THR A 368 40.99 -73.50 -6.48
C THR A 368 41.85 -74.63 -5.90
N MET A 369 41.43 -75.87 -6.11
CA MET A 369 42.29 -77.04 -5.89
C MET A 369 42.13 -78.07 -7.00
N THR A 370 43.17 -78.88 -7.23
CA THR A 370 43.10 -79.99 -8.18
C THR A 370 42.76 -81.29 -7.46
N VAL A 371 41.85 -82.08 -8.03
CA VAL A 371 41.53 -83.45 -7.59
C VAL A 371 41.69 -84.41 -8.76
N PHE A 372 42.18 -85.62 -8.51
CA PHE A 372 42.30 -86.66 -9.53
C PHE A 372 41.17 -87.68 -9.44
N LYS A 373 40.46 -87.91 -10.55
CA LYS A 373 39.54 -89.02 -10.69
C LYS A 373 40.29 -90.24 -11.22
N ILE A 374 40.29 -91.32 -10.43
CA ILE A 374 41.00 -92.58 -10.71
C ILE A 374 40.04 -93.70 -11.12
#